data_AF-G2IHT9-F1
#
_entry.id   AF-G2IHT9-F1
#
_cell.length_a   1.000
_cell.length_b   1.000
_cell.length_c   1.000
_cell.angle_alpha   90.00
_cell.angle_beta   90.00
_cell.angle_gamma   90.00
#
_symmetry.space_group_name_H-M   'P 1'
#
loop_
_entity.id
_entity.type
_entity.pdbx_description
1 polymer ?
#
loop_
_entity_poly.entity_id
_entity_poly.type
_entity_poly.pdbx_seq_one_letter_code
_entity_poly.pdbx_strand_id
1 'polypeptide(L)' 'MTKAEKILQAKLNALVAHLDATSGPMNAASLSRSYGVDEARVTEILKRRGRYQHG' A
#
# COMPACT_ATOMS: atom_id res chain seq x y z
N MET A 1 -14.06 12.95 -9.52
CA MET A 1 -12.71 12.39 -9.29
C MET A 1 -11.68 13.29 -9.95
N THR A 2 -10.96 14.05 -9.13
CA THR A 2 -9.89 14.98 -9.51
C THR A 2 -8.65 14.25 -10.03
N LYS A 3 -7.74 14.99 -10.68
CA LYS A 3 -6.46 14.42 -11.17
C LYS A 3 -5.63 13.82 -10.02
N ALA A 4 -5.66 14.43 -8.84
CA ALA A 4 -4.98 13.94 -7.64
C ALA A 4 -5.58 12.61 -7.15
N GLU A 5 -6.91 12.48 -7.11
CA GLU A 5 -7.57 11.24 -6.73
C GLU A 5 -7.26 10.09 -7.72
N LYS A 6 -7.20 10.37 -9.03
CA LYS A 6 -6.82 9.36 -10.03
C LYS A 6 -5.39 8.87 -9.84
N ILE A 7 -4.44 9.77 -9.55
CA ILE A 7 -3.04 9.41 -9.29
C ILE A 7 -2.94 8.58 -8.01
N LEU A 8 -3.64 8.98 -6.95
CA LEU A 8 -3.68 8.22 -5.70
C LEU A 8 -4.26 6.82 -5.92
N GLN A 9 -5.35 6.70 -6.67
CA GLN A 9 -5.94 5.40 -7.00
C GLN A 9 -4.98 4.51 -7.81
N ALA A 10 -4.26 5.08 -8.78
CA ALA A 10 -3.27 4.32 -9.57
C ALA A 10 -2.13 3.79 -8.69
N LYS A 11 -1.62 4.61 -7.77
CA LYS A 11 -0.59 4.20 -6.80
C LYS A 11 -1.10 3.10 -5.86
N LEU A 12 -2.33 3.21 -5.38
CA LEU A 12 -2.97 2.18 -4.55
C LEU A 12 -3.16 0.86 -5.31
N ASN A 13 -3.57 0.91 -6.57
CA ASN A 13 -3.71 -0.28 -7.39
C ASN A 13 -2.36 -0.96 -7.64
N ALA A 14 -1.30 -0.18 -7.90
CA ALA A 14 0.06 -0.70 -8.06
C ALA A 14 0.57 -1.34 -6.75
N LEU A 15 0.31 -0.71 -5.60
CA LEU A 15 0.61 -1.27 -4.29
C LEU A 15 -0.11 -2.62 -4.11
N VAL A 16 -1.42 -2.67 -4.34
CA VAL A 16 -2.22 -3.89 -4.21
C VAL A 16 -1.71 -5.02 -5.12
N ALA A 17 -1.38 -4.71 -6.38
CA ALA A 17 -0.83 -5.69 -7.31
C ALA A 17 0.52 -6.26 -6.81
N HIS A 18 1.38 -5.41 -6.24
CA HIS A 18 2.62 -5.86 -5.61
C HIS A 18 2.33 -6.73 -4.37
N LEU A 19 1.36 -6.36 -3.54
CA LEU A 19 0.96 -7.16 -2.37
C LEU A 19 0.42 -8.54 -2.76
N ASP A 20 -0.25 -8.66 -3.91
CA ASP A 20 -0.71 -9.95 -4.45
C ASP A 20 0.44 -10.78 -5.04
N ALA A 21 1.42 -10.13 -5.68
CA ALA A 21 2.56 -10.81 -6.31
C ALA A 21 3.62 -11.30 -5.31
N THR A 22 3.75 -10.62 -4.17
CA THR A 22 4.80 -10.90 -3.18
C THR A 22 4.24 -11.67 -1.99
N SER A 23 4.83 -12.84 -1.70
CA SER A 23 4.54 -13.60 -0.50
C SER A 23 5.56 -13.27 0.59
N GLY A 24 5.09 -12.74 1.72
CA GLY A 24 5.93 -12.44 2.86
C GLY A 24 5.35 -11.31 3.70
N PRO A 25 5.91 -11.07 4.89
CA PRO A 25 5.52 -9.93 5.67
C PRO A 25 6.07 -8.65 5.04
N MET A 26 5.33 -7.55 5.15
CA MET A 26 5.70 -6.27 4.55
C MET A 26 5.66 -5.12 5.54
N ASN A 27 6.64 -4.23 5.39
CA ASN A 27 6.77 -3.02 6.18
C ASN A 27 5.99 -1.87 5.53
N ALA A 28 5.04 -1.29 6.28
CA ALA A 28 4.17 -0.22 5.80
C ALA A 28 4.96 1.04 5.40
N ALA A 29 6.01 1.41 6.15
CA ALA A 29 6.83 2.58 5.87
C ALA A 29 7.60 2.45 4.54
N SER A 30 8.12 1.26 4.26
CA SER A 30 8.83 0.96 3.00
C SER A 30 7.90 1.06 1.79
N LEU A 31 6.68 0.55 1.92
CA LEU A 31 5.64 0.62 0.89
C LEU A 31 5.11 2.05 0.71
N SER A 32 4.87 2.76 1.80
CA SER A 32 4.48 4.18 1.80
C SER A 32 5.47 5.03 1.00
N ARG A 33 6.77 4.88 1.29
CA ARG A 33 7.85 5.59 0.59
C ARG A 33 7.95 5.19 -0.89
N SER A 34 7.82 3.90 -1.21
CA SER A 34 7.96 3.39 -2.57
C SER A 34 6.82 3.82 -3.50
N TYR A 35 5.58 3.76 -3.00
CA TYR A 35 4.38 4.10 -3.78
C TYR A 35 3.97 5.57 -3.62
N GLY A 36 4.58 6.30 -2.70
CA GLY A 36 4.25 7.69 -2.38
C GLY A 36 2.78 7.82 -1.97
N VAL A 37 2.35 6.91 -1.08
CA VAL A 37 1.00 6.81 -0.49
C VAL A 37 1.16 6.94 1.01
N ASP A 38 0.17 7.51 1.68
CA ASP A 38 0.16 7.64 3.13
C ASP A 38 0.34 6.30 3.86
N GLU A 39 1.20 6.27 4.88
CA GLU A 39 1.53 5.06 5.64
C GLU A 39 0.34 4.50 6.41
N ALA A 40 -0.54 5.36 6.95
CA ALA A 40 -1.74 4.88 7.63
C ALA A 40 -2.65 4.16 6.64
N ARG A 41 -2.72 4.64 5.40
CA ARG A 41 -3.48 3.98 4.33
C ARG A 41 -2.87 2.64 3.91
N VAL A 42 -1.55 2.57 3.79
CA VAL A 42 -0.85 1.30 3.53
C VAL A 42 -1.07 0.32 4.69
N THR A 43 -0.99 0.80 5.92
CA THR A 43 -1.22 0.01 7.14
C THR A 43 -2.65 -0.54 7.18
N GLU A 44 -3.66 0.27 6.85
CA GLU A 44 -5.05 -0.21 6.71
C GLU A 44 -5.15 -1.36 5.69
N ILE A 45 -4.52 -1.24 4.53
CA ILE A 45 -4.56 -2.25 3.47
C ILE A 45 -3.88 -3.55 3.93
N LEU A 46 -2.70 -3.43 4.54
CA LEU A 46 -1.96 -4.58 5.09
C LEU A 46 -2.75 -5.27 6.21
N LYS A 47 -3.40 -4.50 7.10
CA LYS A 47 -4.24 -5.03 8.17
C LYS A 47 -5.48 -5.76 7.62
N ARG A 48 -6.20 -5.16 6.67
CA ARG A 48 -7.34 -5.81 6.01
C ARG A 48 -6.96 -7.12 5.31
N ARG A 49 -5.73 -7.21 4.80
CA ARG A 49 -5.21 -8.41 4.12
C ARG A 49 -4.54 -9.43 5.06
N GLY A 50 -4.43 -9.14 6.36
CA GLY A 50 -3.70 -10.00 7.31
C GLY A 50 -2.19 -10.10 7.04
N ARG A 51 -1.61 -9.12 6.33
CA ARG A 51 -0.19 -9.07 5.91
C ARG A 51 0.62 -8.02 6.68
N TYR A 52 0.02 -7.36 7.68
CA TYR A 52 0.68 -6.33 8.47
C TYR A 52 1.69 -6.93 9.45
N GLN A 53 2.96 -6.58 9.30
CA GLN A 53 3.98 -6.87 10.31
C GLN A 53 4.33 -5.57 11.04
N HIS A 54 4.16 -5.56 12.37
CA HIS A 54 4.68 -4.50 13.23
C HIS A 54 6.19 -4.74 13.30
N GLY A 55 6.97 -3.88 12.64
CA GLY A 55 8.42 -3.82 12.78
C GLY A 55 8.78 -2.97 13.98
#